data_AF-A0A9E3Y0E3-F1
#
_entry.id   AF-A0A9E3Y0E3-F1
#
_cell.length_a   1.000
_cell.length_b   1.000
_cell.length_c   1.000
_cell.angle_alpha   90.00
_cell.angle_beta   90.00
_cell.angle_gamma   90.00
#
_symmetry.space_group_name_H-M   'P 1'
#
loop_
_entity.id
_entity.type
_entity.pdbx_description
1 polymer ?
#
loop_
_entity_poly.entity_id
_entity_poly.type
_entity_poly.pdbx_seq_one_letter_code
_entity_poly.pdbx_strand_id
1 'polypeptide(L)'
;MWSLLGGAALVLSLAALTGCSDEGAAPSSSDAVSTSSVPVSTTGPSVASTAAPTTVAANPGVLLQDALADLAAGYHFTSTVTVNGVQSVVADGDRIGDASRLTITGSNATVAYVITAGGSYVKPEDGDWERLDVSPATSDPITALSSPSGIAPLPTSDGSVQVRVTVAATALGIAAEGSVEVDVTLVDGAVAQVTYTAAIEGGTAMVVTVIGPVADASPIVPPI
;
A
#
# COMPACT_ATOMS: atom_id res chain seq x y z
N MET A 1 -36.51 11.27 0.48
CA MET A 1 -35.60 12.41 0.22
C MET A 1 -34.19 11.94 0.52
N TRP A 2 -33.51 11.38 -0.48
CA TRP A 2 -32.10 11.02 -0.40
C TRP A 2 -31.27 12.19 -0.91
N SER A 3 -30.54 12.83 -0.01
CA SER A 3 -29.46 13.75 -0.35
C SER A 3 -28.20 13.21 0.32
N LEU A 4 -27.42 12.45 -0.44
CA LEU A 4 -26.01 12.15 -0.20
C LEU A 4 -25.29 12.84 -1.39
N LEU A 5 -24.70 14.04 -1.22
CA LEU A 5 -23.29 14.21 -0.86
C LEU A 5 -22.46 13.15 -1.60
N GLY A 6 -21.89 13.39 -2.79
CA GLY A 6 -21.22 14.60 -3.24
C GLY A 6 -19.77 14.59 -2.75
N GLY A 7 -18.88 13.92 -3.49
CA GLY A 7 -17.44 13.97 -3.27
C GLY A 7 -16.72 12.64 -3.51
N ALA A 8 -16.07 12.50 -4.67
CA ALA A 8 -15.03 11.49 -4.91
C ALA A 8 -13.70 11.90 -4.22
N ALA A 9 -13.80 12.16 -2.93
CA ALA A 9 -12.72 12.12 -1.96
C ALA A 9 -13.32 11.34 -0.80
N LEU A 10 -12.73 10.20 -0.45
CA LEU A 10 -13.23 9.36 0.63
C LEU A 10 -12.99 10.09 1.97
N VAL A 11 -13.82 11.08 2.28
CA VAL A 11 -13.83 11.83 3.53
C VAL A 11 -14.81 11.12 4.45
N LEU A 12 -14.29 10.20 5.27
CA LEU A 12 -15.00 9.76 6.47
C LEU A 12 -14.95 10.90 7.48
N SER A 13 -16.01 11.72 7.53
CA SER A 13 -16.32 12.57 8.68
C SER A 13 -17.22 11.78 9.62
N LEU A 14 -16.68 11.31 10.74
CA LEU A 14 -17.48 10.91 11.89
C LEU A 14 -17.58 12.15 12.82
N ALA A 15 -18.28 12.06 13.93
CA ALA A 15 -18.40 13.17 14.86
C ALA A 15 -18.11 12.67 16.27
N ALA A 16 -17.38 13.52 16.99
CA ALA A 16 -16.87 13.38 18.34
C ALA A 16 -17.84 12.78 19.37
N LEU A 17 -17.34 11.79 20.11
CA LEU A 17 -17.72 11.54 21.51
C LEU A 17 -16.44 11.39 22.36
N THR A 18 -16.33 12.32 23.29
CA THR A 18 -15.29 12.48 24.32
C THR A 18 -15.34 11.40 25.41
N GLY A 19 -14.18 10.85 25.76
CA GLY A 19 -13.90 10.17 27.03
C GLY A 19 -12.43 9.72 27.06
N CYS A 20 -11.51 10.46 27.69
CA CYS A 20 -11.11 10.49 29.12
C CYS A 20 -10.39 9.21 29.65
N SER A 21 -9.08 9.38 29.88
CA SER A 21 -8.20 8.74 30.91
C SER A 21 -7.88 7.25 30.73
N ASP A 22 -6.72 6.68 31.10
CA ASP A 22 -5.76 6.90 32.20
C ASP A 22 -4.51 6.03 31.86
N GLU A 23 -3.27 6.53 31.86
CA GLU A 23 -2.26 6.56 32.95
C GLU A 23 -1.68 5.19 33.44
N GLY A 24 -0.34 5.06 33.42
CA GLY A 24 0.47 4.09 34.18
C GLY A 24 0.95 2.85 33.40
N ALA A 25 2.20 2.35 33.49
CA ALA A 25 3.36 2.65 34.31
C ALA A 25 4.63 2.05 33.63
N ALA A 26 5.81 2.64 33.88
CA ALA A 26 7.13 2.06 33.62
C ALA A 26 7.69 1.43 34.92
N PRO A 27 8.94 0.94 34.98
CA PRO A 27 9.65 -0.07 34.19
C PRO A 27 10.17 -1.22 35.09
N SER A 28 10.73 -2.30 34.53
CA SER A 28 11.56 -3.24 35.31
C SER A 28 12.81 -3.66 34.55
N SER A 29 13.95 -3.34 35.14
CA SER A 29 15.30 -3.76 34.79
C SER A 29 15.56 -5.22 35.18
N SER A 30 16.45 -5.91 34.49
CA SER A 30 17.11 -7.10 35.02
C SER A 30 18.54 -7.20 34.49
N ASP A 31 19.46 -7.31 35.44
CA ASP A 31 20.90 -7.45 35.31
C ASP A 31 21.32 -8.67 34.48
N ALA A 32 22.32 -8.48 33.61
CA ALA A 32 23.05 -9.57 32.98
C ALA A 32 24.51 -9.58 33.46
N VAL A 33 24.86 -10.70 34.09
CA VAL A 33 26.17 -11.06 34.66
C VAL A 33 27.27 -11.02 33.60
N SER A 34 28.36 -10.30 33.91
CA SER A 34 29.62 -10.34 33.17
C SER A 34 30.47 -11.53 33.62
N THR A 35 30.74 -12.49 32.72
CA THR A 35 31.78 -13.50 32.90
C THR A 35 32.98 -13.18 32.00
N SER A 36 34.09 -12.84 32.64
CA SER A 36 35.36 -12.53 31.99
C SER A 36 36.12 -13.81 31.68
N SER A 37 36.32 -14.13 30.40
CA SER A 37 37.20 -15.21 29.93
C SER A 37 38.45 -14.62 29.28
N VAL A 38 39.61 -15.14 29.67
CA VAL A 38 40.93 -14.69 29.22
C VAL A 38 41.30 -15.45 27.93
N PRO A 39 41.71 -14.80 26.83
CA PRO A 39 42.18 -15.50 25.65
C PRO A 39 43.64 -15.94 25.79
N VAL A 40 43.91 -17.22 25.49
CA VAL A 40 45.26 -17.77 25.28
C VAL A 40 45.69 -17.51 23.85
N SER A 41 46.86 -16.87 23.66
CA SER A 41 47.44 -16.63 22.34
C SER A 41 48.18 -17.87 21.85
N THR A 42 47.68 -18.48 20.78
CA THR A 42 48.40 -19.48 19.98
C THR A 42 48.69 -18.92 18.60
N THR A 43 49.97 -18.76 18.28
CA THR A 43 50.49 -18.33 16.97
C THR A 43 50.31 -19.47 15.95
N GLY A 44 49.20 -19.44 15.22
CA GLY A 44 48.96 -20.29 14.04
C GLY A 44 49.39 -19.61 12.73
N PRO A 45 49.66 -20.37 11.65
CA PRO A 45 50.07 -19.82 10.36
C PRO A 45 48.96 -18.98 9.72
N SER A 46 49.31 -17.77 9.30
CA SER A 46 48.42 -16.82 8.62
C SER A 46 48.15 -17.29 7.18
N VAL A 47 47.02 -17.96 6.97
CA VAL A 47 46.46 -18.18 5.64
C VAL A 47 45.90 -16.86 5.11
N ALA A 48 46.39 -16.42 3.95
CA ALA A 48 45.84 -15.27 3.25
C ALA A 48 44.37 -15.55 2.91
N SER A 49 43.46 -14.84 3.56
CA SER A 49 42.03 -14.89 3.27
C SER A 49 41.80 -14.17 1.93
N THR A 50 41.57 -14.93 0.86
CA THR A 50 40.99 -14.39 -0.36
C THR A 50 39.64 -13.82 0.01
N ALA A 51 39.50 -12.48 -0.06
CA ALA A 51 38.22 -11.82 0.15
C ALA A 51 37.17 -12.45 -0.78
N ALA A 52 36.07 -12.92 -0.19
CA ALA A 52 34.93 -13.36 -0.97
C ALA A 52 34.48 -12.21 -1.91
N PRO A 53 34.04 -12.51 -3.14
CA PRO A 53 33.50 -11.47 -4.02
C PRO A 53 32.37 -10.76 -3.27
N THR A 54 32.52 -9.46 -3.06
CA THR A 54 31.42 -8.61 -2.61
C THR A 54 30.41 -8.56 -3.75
N THR A 55 29.36 -9.36 -3.66
CA THR A 55 28.13 -9.12 -4.42
C THR A 55 27.65 -7.73 -4.06
N VAL A 56 27.64 -6.83 -5.04
CA VAL A 56 27.02 -5.51 -4.86
C VAL A 56 25.55 -5.77 -4.57
N ALA A 57 25.11 -5.49 -3.34
CA ALA A 57 23.71 -5.54 -3.00
C ALA A 57 22.96 -4.60 -3.95
N ALA A 58 21.96 -5.13 -4.65
CA ALA A 58 21.17 -4.34 -5.60
C ALA A 58 20.56 -3.12 -4.88
N ASN A 59 20.59 -1.96 -5.54
CA ASN A 59 20.01 -0.74 -4.99
C ASN A 59 18.48 -0.88 -4.93
N PRO A 60 17.85 -0.84 -3.74
CA PRO A 60 16.41 -1.06 -3.59
C PRO A 60 15.57 -0.03 -4.36
N GLY A 61 16.07 1.20 -4.53
CA GLY A 61 15.36 2.22 -5.31
C GLY A 61 15.32 1.89 -6.81
N VAL A 62 16.38 1.31 -7.36
CA VAL A 62 16.42 0.87 -8.76
C VAL A 62 15.47 -0.31 -8.97
N LEU A 63 15.53 -1.31 -8.07
CA LEU A 63 14.61 -2.46 -8.14
C LEU A 63 13.14 -2.03 -8.07
N LEU A 64 12.81 -1.07 -7.20
CA LEU A 64 11.45 -0.54 -7.13
C LEU A 64 11.04 0.18 -8.43
N GLN A 65 11.92 1.00 -9.01
CA GLN A 65 11.61 1.70 -10.26
C GLN A 65 11.38 0.74 -11.42
N ASP A 66 12.22 -0.28 -11.54
CA ASP A 66 12.07 -1.32 -12.57
C ASP A 66 10.74 -2.07 -12.37
N ALA A 67 10.44 -2.48 -11.12
CA ALA A 67 9.20 -3.18 -10.79
C ALA A 67 7.94 -2.34 -11.06
N LEU A 68 7.99 -1.02 -10.84
CA LEU A 68 6.88 -0.12 -11.12
C LEU A 68 6.69 0.12 -12.62
N ALA A 69 7.78 0.12 -13.40
CA ALA A 69 7.71 0.26 -14.86
C ALA A 69 6.97 -0.92 -15.50
N ASP A 70 7.11 -2.12 -14.95
CA ASP A 70 6.41 -3.32 -15.43
C ASP A 70 4.87 -3.22 -15.27
N LEU A 71 4.39 -2.42 -14.30
CA LEU A 71 2.95 -2.18 -14.10
C LEU A 71 2.32 -1.24 -15.14
N ALA A 72 3.13 -0.55 -15.96
CA ALA A 72 2.63 0.42 -16.94
C ALA A 72 1.73 -0.22 -18.02
N ALA A 73 1.92 -1.50 -18.30
CA ALA A 73 1.07 -2.26 -19.23
C ALA A 73 -0.33 -2.57 -18.67
N GLY A 74 -0.50 -2.42 -17.36
CA GLY A 74 -1.71 -2.76 -16.62
C GLY A 74 -1.46 -3.86 -15.59
N TYR A 75 -2.36 -3.95 -14.63
CA TYR A 75 -2.29 -4.90 -13.53
C TYR A 75 -3.68 -5.19 -12.96
N HIS A 76 -3.80 -6.36 -12.35
CA HIS A 76 -4.91 -6.67 -11.46
C HIS A 76 -4.54 -6.27 -10.03
N PHE A 77 -5.53 -5.84 -9.26
CA PHE A 77 -5.34 -5.52 -7.85
C PHE A 77 -6.52 -6.00 -7.01
N THR A 78 -6.19 -6.47 -5.81
CA THR A 78 -7.17 -6.65 -4.72
C THR A 78 -6.69 -5.81 -3.55
N SER A 79 -7.48 -4.81 -3.16
CA SER A 79 -7.20 -3.90 -2.05
C SER A 79 -8.17 -4.11 -0.91
N THR A 80 -7.64 -4.49 0.24
CA THR A 80 -8.41 -4.69 1.47
C THR A 80 -8.14 -3.55 2.43
N VAL A 81 -9.21 -2.89 2.87
CA VAL A 81 -9.17 -1.87 3.92
C VAL A 81 -9.71 -2.47 5.21
N THR A 82 -8.87 -2.48 6.24
CA THR A 82 -9.27 -2.85 7.60
C THR A 82 -9.28 -1.61 8.48
N VAL A 83 -10.33 -1.46 9.27
CA VAL A 83 -10.46 -0.38 10.27
C VAL A 83 -10.44 -1.02 11.64
N ASN A 84 -9.47 -0.65 12.48
CA ASN A 84 -9.31 -1.21 13.82
C ASN A 84 -9.27 -2.77 13.82
N GLY A 85 -8.62 -3.34 12.80
CA GLY A 85 -8.49 -4.79 12.62
C GLY A 85 -9.70 -5.50 12.02
N VAL A 86 -10.78 -4.79 11.68
CA VAL A 86 -11.97 -5.35 11.04
C VAL A 86 -12.00 -4.98 9.55
N GLN A 87 -12.17 -5.96 8.67
CA GLN A 87 -12.35 -5.69 7.24
C GLN A 87 -13.58 -4.83 7.01
N SER A 88 -13.37 -3.66 6.42
CA SER A 88 -14.42 -2.68 6.14
C SER A 88 -14.81 -2.67 4.67
N VAL A 89 -13.82 -2.70 3.78
CA VAL A 89 -14.01 -2.61 2.33
C VAL A 89 -12.99 -3.51 1.62
N VAL A 90 -13.41 -4.16 0.55
CA VAL A 90 -12.54 -4.81 -0.44
C VAL A 90 -12.82 -4.20 -1.79
N ALA A 91 -11.77 -3.83 -2.51
CA ALA A 91 -11.82 -3.43 -3.91
C ALA A 91 -11.06 -4.45 -4.74
N ASP A 92 -11.65 -4.94 -5.82
CA ASP A 92 -11.05 -5.93 -6.71
C ASP A 92 -11.22 -5.49 -8.15
N GLY A 93 -10.15 -5.46 -8.94
CA GLY A 93 -10.25 -4.90 -10.28
C GLY A 93 -8.97 -4.89 -11.09
N ASP A 94 -9.09 -4.35 -12.30
CA ASP A 94 -8.00 -4.20 -13.24
C ASP A 94 -7.78 -2.72 -13.57
N ARG A 95 -6.51 -2.36 -13.77
CA ARG A 95 -6.10 -1.11 -14.42
C ARG A 95 -5.41 -1.46 -15.73
N ILE A 96 -5.82 -0.81 -16.81
CA ILE A 96 -5.22 -0.95 -18.15
C ILE A 96 -5.04 0.46 -18.72
N GLY A 97 -3.79 0.90 -18.86
CA GLY A 97 -3.48 2.30 -19.12
C GLY A 97 -4.09 3.21 -18.05
N ASP A 98 -4.79 4.26 -18.47
CA ASP A 98 -5.45 5.21 -17.56
C ASP A 98 -6.85 4.78 -17.12
N ALA A 99 -7.37 3.67 -17.66
CA ALA A 99 -8.71 3.18 -17.35
C ALA A 99 -8.66 2.13 -16.23
N SER A 100 -9.73 2.06 -15.45
CA SER A 100 -9.91 1.01 -14.44
C SER A 100 -11.33 0.48 -14.44
N ARG A 101 -11.45 -0.81 -14.13
CA ARG A 101 -12.71 -1.42 -13.72
C ARG A 101 -12.50 -2.10 -12.40
N LEU A 102 -13.46 -1.97 -11.50
CA LEU A 102 -13.34 -2.58 -10.19
C LEU A 102 -14.72 -2.84 -9.59
N THR A 103 -14.76 -3.79 -8.68
CA THR A 103 -15.89 -4.02 -7.79
C THR A 103 -15.46 -3.63 -6.38
N ILE A 104 -16.28 -2.85 -5.71
CA ILE A 104 -16.11 -2.49 -4.30
C ILE A 104 -17.18 -3.21 -3.50
N THR A 105 -16.76 -4.02 -2.54
CA THR A 105 -17.62 -4.72 -1.60
C THR A 105 -17.39 -4.16 -0.21
N GLY A 106 -18.45 -3.56 0.35
CA GLY A 106 -18.54 -3.17 1.75
C GLY A 106 -19.42 -4.12 2.55
N SER A 107 -19.70 -3.77 3.80
CA SER A 107 -20.55 -4.59 4.70
C SER A 107 -21.99 -4.77 4.21
N ASN A 108 -22.53 -3.82 3.45
CA ASN A 108 -23.96 -3.76 3.12
C ASN A 108 -24.24 -3.65 1.61
N ALA A 109 -23.22 -3.55 0.77
CA ALA A 109 -23.40 -3.32 -0.65
C ALA A 109 -22.17 -3.75 -1.46
N THR A 110 -22.45 -4.21 -2.67
CA THR A 110 -21.46 -4.40 -3.73
C THR A 110 -21.76 -3.44 -4.87
N VAL A 111 -20.73 -2.76 -5.37
CA VAL A 111 -20.87 -1.77 -6.42
C VAL A 111 -19.75 -1.95 -7.44
N ALA A 112 -20.10 -2.05 -8.72
CA ALA A 112 -19.13 -2.07 -9.81
C ALA A 112 -18.87 -0.66 -10.32
N TYR A 113 -17.64 -0.40 -10.74
CA TYR A 113 -17.17 0.85 -11.28
C TYR A 113 -16.43 0.62 -12.59
N VAL A 114 -16.61 1.56 -13.52
CA VAL A 114 -15.76 1.75 -14.69
C VAL A 114 -15.31 3.19 -14.70
N ILE A 115 -14.01 3.42 -14.73
CA ILE A 115 -13.40 4.76 -14.76
C ILE A 115 -12.57 4.86 -16.03
N THR A 116 -12.89 5.88 -16.84
CA THR A 116 -12.19 6.16 -18.10
C THR A 116 -11.92 7.66 -18.20
N ALA A 117 -11.13 8.07 -19.20
CA ALA A 117 -10.95 9.50 -19.50
C ALA A 117 -12.28 10.23 -19.81
N GLY A 118 -13.32 9.52 -20.26
CA GLY A 118 -14.63 10.10 -20.57
C GLY A 118 -15.55 10.29 -19.36
N GLY A 119 -15.26 9.65 -18.22
CA GLY A 119 -16.13 9.68 -17.06
C GLY A 119 -15.97 8.48 -16.14
N SER A 120 -16.62 8.58 -14.97
CA SER A 120 -16.83 7.48 -14.04
C SER A 120 -18.25 6.96 -14.15
N TYR A 121 -18.39 5.65 -14.12
CA TYR A 121 -19.65 4.95 -14.19
C TYR A 121 -19.75 4.01 -13.00
N VAL A 122 -20.95 3.87 -12.47
CA VAL A 122 -21.26 3.04 -11.32
C VAL A 122 -22.41 2.11 -11.68
N LYS A 123 -22.37 0.87 -11.19
CA LYS A 123 -23.49 -0.06 -11.24
C LYS A 123 -23.70 -0.65 -9.86
N PRO A 124 -24.79 -0.27 -9.16
CA PRO A 124 -25.24 -0.98 -7.98
C PRO A 124 -25.55 -2.44 -8.31
N GLU A 125 -25.47 -3.35 -7.33
CA GLU A 125 -25.66 -4.80 -7.50
C GLU A 125 -26.89 -5.18 -8.35
N ASP A 126 -28.04 -4.56 -8.07
CA ASP A 126 -29.32 -4.79 -8.78
C ASP A 126 -29.72 -3.61 -9.69
N GLY A 127 -28.78 -2.71 -9.99
CA GLY A 127 -29.03 -1.49 -10.76
C GLY A 127 -28.54 -1.56 -12.20
N ASP A 128 -28.87 -0.52 -12.95
CA ASP A 128 -28.27 -0.25 -14.26
C ASP A 128 -26.98 0.56 -14.11
N TRP A 129 -26.20 0.64 -15.18
CA TRP A 129 -25.04 1.54 -15.22
C TRP A 129 -25.50 2.99 -15.23
N GLU A 130 -24.94 3.77 -14.33
CA GLU A 130 -25.18 5.20 -14.21
C GLU A 130 -23.85 5.95 -14.32
N ARG A 131 -23.86 7.07 -15.06
CA ARG A 131 -22.71 7.97 -15.08
C ARG A 131 -22.74 8.82 -13.81
N LEU A 132 -21.59 8.94 -13.16
CA LEU A 132 -21.44 9.83 -12.02
C LEU A 132 -21.17 11.27 -12.50
N ASP A 133 -21.86 12.24 -11.89
CA ASP A 133 -21.62 13.68 -12.08
C ASP A 133 -20.44 14.19 -11.24
N VAL A 134 -19.34 13.43 -11.25
CA VAL A 134 -18.08 13.80 -10.60
C VAL A 134 -16.93 13.59 -11.58
N SER A 135 -15.90 14.42 -11.45
CA SER A 135 -14.67 14.19 -12.22
C SER A 135 -14.11 12.80 -11.90
N PRO A 136 -13.63 12.06 -12.91
CA PRO A 136 -12.93 10.81 -12.69
C PRO A 136 -11.81 10.97 -11.68
N ALA A 137 -11.62 9.96 -10.83
CA ALA A 137 -10.43 9.91 -9.99
C ALA A 137 -9.21 9.81 -10.93
N THR A 138 -8.36 10.83 -10.89
CA THR A 138 -7.11 10.86 -11.67
C THR A 138 -5.91 10.42 -10.84
N SER A 139 -6.11 10.11 -9.55
CA SER A 139 -5.05 9.67 -8.66
C SER A 139 -4.61 8.27 -9.07
N ASP A 140 -3.38 8.15 -9.57
CA ASP A 140 -2.71 6.88 -9.80
C ASP A 140 -1.73 6.63 -8.63
N PRO A 141 -2.08 5.74 -7.69
CA PRO A 141 -1.23 5.46 -6.54
C PRO A 141 0.13 4.84 -6.95
N ILE A 142 0.22 4.16 -8.10
CA ILE A 142 1.48 3.62 -8.63
C ILE A 142 2.38 4.76 -9.11
N THR A 143 1.80 5.79 -9.75
CA THR A 143 2.56 6.98 -10.12
C THR A 143 3.15 7.67 -8.89
N ALA A 144 2.43 7.74 -7.77
CA ALA A 144 2.97 8.30 -6.53
C ALA A 144 4.21 7.53 -6.02
N LEU A 145 4.23 6.21 -6.16
CA LEU A 145 5.36 5.35 -5.78
C LEU A 145 6.59 5.50 -6.69
N SER A 146 6.41 6.03 -7.91
CA SER A 146 7.53 6.25 -8.85
C SER A 146 8.38 7.48 -8.53
N SER A 147 7.88 8.39 -7.68
CA SER A 147 8.57 9.63 -7.28
C SER A 147 8.48 9.87 -5.76
N PRO A 148 8.97 8.93 -4.93
CA PRO A 148 8.87 9.06 -3.48
C PRO A 148 9.88 10.10 -2.98
N SER A 149 9.55 10.76 -1.86
CA SER A 149 10.47 11.71 -1.19
C SER A 149 11.51 11.01 -0.33
N GLY A 150 11.36 9.70 -0.09
CA GLY A 150 12.28 8.88 0.68
C GLY A 150 12.13 7.40 0.35
N ILE A 151 13.23 6.66 0.38
CA ILE A 151 13.28 5.22 0.15
C ILE A 151 14.21 4.61 1.20
N ALA A 152 13.73 3.63 1.95
CA ALA A 152 14.48 2.90 2.95
C ALA A 152 14.29 1.39 2.76
N PRO A 153 15.36 0.58 2.67
CA PRO A 153 15.22 -0.87 2.65
C PRO A 153 14.70 -1.36 4.01
N LEU A 154 13.80 -2.34 3.97
CA LEU A 154 13.34 -3.07 5.15
C LEU A 154 14.01 -4.44 5.23
N PRO A 155 14.05 -5.07 6.42
CA PRO A 155 14.54 -6.44 6.55
C PRO A 155 13.76 -7.38 5.64
N THR A 156 14.48 -8.17 4.84
CA THR A 156 13.90 -9.12 3.90
C THR A 156 13.71 -10.49 4.55
N SER A 157 12.54 -11.09 4.38
CA SER A 157 12.32 -12.52 4.63
C SER A 157 12.09 -13.25 3.30
N ASP A 158 12.53 -14.50 3.22
CA ASP A 158 12.09 -15.46 2.20
C ASP A 158 12.28 -15.04 0.73
N GLY A 159 13.43 -14.44 0.40
CA GLY A 159 13.77 -14.10 -1.00
C GLY A 159 13.00 -12.92 -1.59
N SER A 160 12.12 -12.27 -0.81
CA SER A 160 11.48 -11.01 -1.19
C SER A 160 12.39 -9.80 -0.93
N VAL A 161 12.14 -8.70 -1.62
CA VAL A 161 12.74 -7.38 -1.30
C VAL A 161 11.64 -6.49 -0.74
N GLN A 162 11.84 -5.96 0.46
CA GLN A 162 10.90 -5.02 1.08
C GLN A 162 11.51 -3.63 1.12
N VAL A 163 10.72 -2.64 0.71
CA VAL A 163 11.13 -1.24 0.64
C VAL A 163 10.05 -0.38 1.26
N ARG A 164 10.43 0.47 2.20
CA ARG A 164 9.58 1.54 2.70
C ARG A 164 9.80 2.79 1.88
N VAL A 165 8.71 3.37 1.36
CA VAL A 165 8.75 4.64 0.64
C VAL A 165 7.91 5.70 1.33
N THR A 166 8.32 6.95 1.19
CA THR A 166 7.57 8.10 1.70
C THR A 166 6.92 8.82 0.52
N VAL A 167 5.60 8.96 0.55
CA VAL A 167 4.81 9.64 -0.49
C VAL A 167 3.86 10.66 0.12
N ALA A 168 3.36 11.60 -0.66
CA ALA A 168 2.34 12.55 -0.18
C ALA A 168 1.02 11.83 0.09
N ALA A 169 0.36 12.13 1.21
CA ALA A 169 -0.94 11.55 1.57
C ALA A 169 -2.00 11.79 0.49
N THR A 170 -2.01 12.99 -0.09
CA THR A 170 -2.93 13.38 -1.17
C THR A 170 -2.74 12.56 -2.45
N ALA A 171 -1.52 12.07 -2.71
CA ALA A 171 -1.24 11.22 -3.86
C ALA A 171 -1.86 9.82 -3.73
N LEU A 172 -2.14 9.39 -2.49
CA LEU A 172 -2.88 8.16 -2.17
C LEU A 172 -4.39 8.40 -2.03
N GLY A 173 -4.88 9.62 -2.29
CA GLY A 173 -6.28 9.98 -2.10
C GLY A 173 -6.70 10.15 -0.63
N ILE A 174 -5.74 10.25 0.28
CA ILE A 174 -6.01 10.53 1.69
C ILE A 174 -6.18 12.04 1.86
N ALA A 175 -7.30 12.46 2.46
CA ALA A 175 -7.65 13.87 2.60
C ALA A 175 -6.78 14.64 3.61
N ALA A 176 -5.94 13.93 4.39
CA ALA A 176 -5.00 14.52 5.32
C ALA A 176 -3.79 15.15 4.61
N GLU A 177 -3.22 16.19 5.21
CA GLU A 177 -1.95 16.74 4.76
C GLU A 177 -0.75 15.90 5.23
N GLY A 178 0.38 16.04 4.56
CA GLY A 178 1.65 15.43 4.94
C GLY A 178 2.03 14.22 4.10
N SER A 179 2.81 13.34 4.70
CA SER A 179 3.39 12.17 4.05
C SER A 179 2.95 10.87 4.73
N VAL A 180 2.91 9.81 3.94
CA VAL A 180 2.57 8.45 4.37
C VAL A 180 3.75 7.54 4.05
N GLU A 181 4.09 6.68 5.01
CA GLU A 181 5.01 5.57 4.79
C GLU A 181 4.24 4.41 4.15
N VAL A 182 4.76 3.92 3.04
CA VAL A 182 4.19 2.82 2.28
C VAL A 182 5.23 1.71 2.18
N ASP A 183 4.87 0.53 2.66
CA ASP A 183 5.70 -0.66 2.56
C ASP A 183 5.36 -1.41 1.27
N VAL A 184 6.37 -1.58 0.42
CA VAL A 184 6.27 -2.26 -0.87
C VAL A 184 7.05 -3.56 -0.79
N THR A 185 6.39 -4.66 -1.13
CA THR A 185 7.01 -5.99 -1.24
C THR A 185 7.20 -6.34 -2.71
N LEU A 186 8.45 -6.61 -3.08
CA LEU A 186 8.83 -7.11 -4.39
C LEU A 186 9.11 -8.61 -4.30
N VAL A 187 8.56 -9.37 -5.23
CA VAL A 187 8.79 -10.81 -5.39
C VAL A 187 9.22 -11.06 -6.83
N ASP A 188 10.35 -11.74 -7.02
CA ASP A 188 10.93 -12.01 -8.34
C ASP A 188 11.11 -10.75 -9.23
N GLY A 189 11.34 -9.60 -8.60
CA GLY A 189 11.51 -8.31 -9.28
C GLY A 189 10.21 -7.57 -9.61
N ALA A 190 9.04 -8.14 -9.33
CA ALA A 190 7.74 -7.51 -9.56
C ALA A 190 7.13 -6.99 -8.25
N VAL A 191 6.31 -5.93 -8.33
CA VAL A 191 5.52 -5.47 -7.18
C VAL A 191 4.42 -6.49 -6.87
N ALA A 192 4.50 -7.12 -5.70
CA ALA A 192 3.53 -8.13 -5.27
C ALA A 192 2.51 -7.56 -4.27
N GLN A 193 2.94 -6.64 -3.41
CA GLN A 193 2.08 -6.07 -2.37
C GLN A 193 2.49 -4.64 -2.02
N VAL A 194 1.50 -3.81 -1.72
CA VAL A 194 1.65 -2.47 -1.17
C VAL A 194 0.84 -2.38 0.12
N THR A 195 1.44 -1.86 1.20
CA THR A 195 0.79 -1.74 2.51
C THR A 195 1.01 -0.34 3.07
N TYR A 196 -0.03 0.27 3.62
CA TYR A 196 0.13 1.50 4.42
C TYR A 196 -0.96 1.60 5.48
N THR A 197 -0.72 2.48 6.45
CA THR A 197 -1.73 2.85 7.45
C THR A 197 -2.04 4.34 7.37
N ALA A 198 -3.28 4.67 7.66
CA ALA A 198 -3.75 6.04 7.74
C ALA A 198 -4.56 6.23 9.02
N ALA A 199 -4.31 7.32 9.74
CA ALA A 199 -5.19 7.73 10.82
C ALA A 199 -6.54 8.15 10.22
N ILE A 200 -7.63 7.66 10.81
CA ILE A 200 -8.98 8.06 10.47
C ILE A 200 -9.70 8.47 11.74
N GLU A 201 -10.88 9.08 11.59
CA GLU A 201 -11.69 9.35 12.76
C GLU A 201 -12.13 8.04 13.44
N GLY A 202 -11.88 7.95 14.75
CA GLY A 202 -12.22 6.77 15.54
C GLY A 202 -11.26 5.58 15.37
N GLY A 203 -10.10 5.74 14.73
CA GLY A 203 -9.13 4.65 14.65
C GLY A 203 -8.01 4.76 13.64
N THR A 204 -7.48 3.61 13.25
CA THR A 204 -6.49 3.46 12.19
C THR A 204 -7.06 2.57 11.09
N ALA A 205 -6.95 3.04 9.86
CA ALA A 205 -7.17 2.23 8.67
C ALA A 205 -5.84 1.63 8.22
N MET A 206 -5.83 0.33 7.92
CA MET A 206 -4.73 -0.33 7.23
C MET A 206 -5.22 -0.77 5.86
N VAL A 207 -4.46 -0.40 4.83
CA VAL A 207 -4.74 -0.76 3.44
C VAL A 207 -3.66 -1.73 2.99
N VAL A 208 -4.10 -2.89 2.51
CA VAL A 208 -3.22 -3.89 1.90
C VAL A 208 -3.71 -4.11 0.48
N THR A 209 -2.86 -3.81 -0.50
CA THR A 209 -3.13 -4.04 -1.92
C THR A 209 -2.21 -5.12 -2.44
N VAL A 210 -2.77 -6.23 -2.89
CA VAL A 210 -2.05 -7.27 -3.62
C VAL A 210 -2.13 -6.96 -5.11
N ILE A 211 -1.01 -7.07 -5.80
CA ILE A 211 -0.88 -6.75 -7.23
C ILE A 211 -0.49 -8.02 -7.98
N GLY A 212 -1.11 -8.21 -9.13
CA GLY A 212 -0.88 -9.38 -9.98
C GLY A 212 -1.10 -9.07 -11.46
N PRO A 213 -0.95 -10.09 -12.33
CA PRO A 213 -1.23 -9.94 -13.75
C PRO A 213 -2.71 -9.59 -13.97
N VAL A 214 -2.97 -8.78 -14.99
CA VAL A 214 -4.34 -8.42 -15.42
C VAL A 214 -5.23 -9.66 -15.51
N ALA A 215 -6.37 -9.65 -14.83
CA ALA A 215 -7.30 -10.77 -14.79
C ALA A 215 -8.18 -10.85 -16.05
N ASP A 216 -8.56 -9.68 -16.59
CA ASP A 216 -9.28 -9.59 -17.86
C ASP A 216 -8.61 -8.53 -18.77
N ALA A 217 -8.09 -8.95 -19.91
CA ALA A 217 -7.36 -8.06 -20.82
C ALA A 217 -8.26 -7.28 -21.80
N SER A 218 -9.59 -7.40 -21.68
CA SER A 218 -10.52 -6.68 -22.55
C SER A 218 -10.39 -5.17 -22.37
N PRO A 219 -10.52 -4.37 -23.45
CA PRO A 219 -10.50 -2.92 -23.34
C PRO A 219 -11.57 -2.42 -22.37
N ILE A 220 -11.16 -1.58 -21.42
CA ILE A 220 -12.08 -0.93 -20.50
C ILE A 220 -12.71 0.27 -21.21
N VAL A 221 -13.99 0.16 -21.53
CA VAL A 221 -14.77 1.19 -22.25
C VAL A 221 -15.98 1.61 -21.42
N PRO A 222 -16.52 2.82 -21.64
CA PRO A 222 -17.79 3.23 -21.04
C PRO A 222 -18.89 2.18 -21.29
N PRO A 223 -19.72 1.87 -20.27
CA PRO A 223 -20.91 1.04 -20.47
C PRO A 223 -21.90 1.73 -21.42
N ILE A 224 -22.63 0.92 -22.18
CA ILE A 224 -23.69 1.34 -23.12
C ILE A 224 -25.05 1.45 -22.45
#